data_AF-A0ABC8QEB9-F1
#
_entry.id   AF-A0ABC8QEB9-F1
#
_cell.length_a   1.000
_cell.length_b   1.000
_cell.length_c   1.000
_cell.angle_alpha   90.00
_cell.angle_beta   90.00
_cell.angle_gamma   90.00
#
_symmetry.space_group_name_H-M   'P 1'
#
loop_
_entity.id
_entity.type
_entity.pdbx_description
1 polymer ?
#
loop_
_entity_poly.entity_id
_entity_poly.type
_entity_poly.pdbx_seq_one_letter_code
_entity_poly.pdbx_strand_id
1 'polypeptide(L)'
;MTPNRTLRRLQRGMSLVELMVGLALGLLLLTALASLYASTSQSRVQLGNSATQIENGRYALDIISQEVGLGGFLGDLNLLGTSALATPDVCASATNALGFTNSPATVPVAIYGYAANTNPATCLPNLSLNSEILVVRRVSTAAVLPSAIVAGQTYLQDSFCSTDTAPFVFSSNSADFVLKDKTCANPAPVRQVSIRAFYIATCDRCNGSDNGLNTLKMVEFSNGALQPPNSIAQGIDDLHFAYGVDMDGNGSPDCYVANPGIDNSAACTNVAGYNWTASAATNWSNVTAVRINVLARTLGVSPGWTDTRSYDMGRGTLTAPFNDGYKRHVYAELARVANVAGPRE
;
A
#
# COMPACT_ATOMS: atom_id res chain seq x y z
N MET A 1 -1.55 1.78 95.52
CA MET A 1 -1.29 1.48 94.10
C MET A 1 -2.11 0.26 93.71
N THR A 2 -3.20 0.46 92.97
CA THR A 2 -4.11 -0.61 92.50
C THR A 2 -3.47 -1.38 91.33
N PRO A 3 -3.43 -2.72 91.34
CA PRO A 3 -2.86 -3.49 90.24
C PRO A 3 -3.82 -3.52 89.06
N ASN A 4 -3.33 -3.11 87.88
CA ASN A 4 -4.04 -3.23 86.61
C ASN A 4 -4.20 -4.72 86.24
N ARG A 5 -5.41 -5.26 86.37
CA ARG A 5 -5.76 -6.58 85.83
C ARG A 5 -5.85 -6.50 84.31
N THR A 6 -4.81 -6.93 83.62
CA THR A 6 -4.87 -7.21 82.18
C THR A 6 -5.76 -8.43 81.96
N LEU A 7 -7.00 -8.19 81.51
CA LEU A 7 -7.88 -9.25 81.01
C LEU A 7 -7.27 -9.81 79.72
N ARG A 8 -6.46 -10.87 79.83
CA ARG A 8 -6.15 -11.72 78.67
C ARG A 8 -7.45 -12.39 78.25
N ARG A 9 -8.07 -11.88 77.18
CA ARG A 9 -9.12 -12.61 76.46
C ARG A 9 -8.55 -13.97 76.06
N LEU A 10 -9.08 -15.03 76.64
CA LEU A 10 -8.84 -16.39 76.18
C LEU A 10 -9.43 -16.49 74.76
N GLN A 11 -8.56 -16.66 73.75
CA GLN A 11 -9.02 -17.06 72.42
C GLN A 11 -9.72 -18.41 72.55
N ARG A 12 -11.04 -18.43 72.44
CA ARG A 12 -11.77 -19.67 72.14
C ARG A 12 -11.37 -20.03 70.71
N GLY A 13 -10.69 -21.16 70.53
CA GLY A 13 -10.23 -21.62 69.22
C GLY A 13 -11.38 -21.70 68.21
N MET A 14 -11.07 -21.60 66.92
CA MET A 14 -12.09 -21.66 65.87
C MET A 14 -12.68 -23.06 65.75
N SER A 15 -13.99 -23.14 65.52
CA SER A 15 -14.63 -24.42 65.21
C SER A 15 -14.20 -24.92 63.83
N LEU A 16 -14.19 -26.24 63.63
CA LEU A 16 -13.88 -26.85 62.33
C LEU A 16 -14.84 -26.33 61.24
N VAL A 17 -16.10 -26.07 61.61
CA VAL A 17 -17.11 -25.48 60.72
C VAL A 17 -16.77 -24.03 60.35
N GLU A 18 -16.34 -23.18 61.28
CA GLU A 18 -15.87 -21.82 60.97
C GLU A 18 -14.69 -21.82 60.00
N LEU A 19 -13.76 -22.76 60.17
CA LEU A 19 -12.60 -22.88 59.27
C LEU A 19 -13.03 -23.33 57.86
N MET A 20 -13.97 -24.28 57.77
CA MET A 20 -14.53 -24.72 56.48
C MET A 20 -15.30 -23.60 55.77
N VAL A 21 -16.15 -22.86 56.50
CA VAL A 21 -16.91 -21.73 55.95
C VAL A 21 -15.98 -20.59 55.53
N GLY A 22 -14.98 -20.26 56.35
CA GLY A 22 -13.98 -19.23 56.04
C GLY A 22 -13.17 -19.57 54.79
N LEU A 23 -12.71 -20.82 54.64
CA LEU A 23 -12.02 -21.28 53.43
C LEU A 23 -12.92 -21.26 52.20
N ALA A 24 -14.18 -21.70 52.34
CA ALA A 24 -15.13 -21.70 51.23
C ALA A 24 -15.42 -20.28 50.72
N LEU A 25 -15.68 -19.33 51.63
CA LEU A 25 -15.89 -17.92 51.28
C LEU A 25 -14.62 -17.27 50.70
N GLY A 26 -13.45 -17.59 51.27
CA GLY A 26 -12.17 -17.12 50.74
C GLY A 26 -11.93 -17.59 49.30
N LEU A 27 -12.17 -18.87 49.02
CA LEU A 27 -12.03 -19.44 47.68
C LEU A 27 -13.03 -18.81 46.69
N LEU A 28 -14.27 -18.59 47.13
CA LEU A 28 -15.31 -17.95 46.32
C LEU A 28 -14.94 -16.50 45.95
N LEU A 29 -14.38 -15.73 46.89
CA LEU A 29 -13.92 -14.37 46.61
C LEU A 29 -12.70 -14.34 45.68
N LEU A 30 -11.72 -15.24 45.88
CA LEU A 30 -10.53 -15.33 45.03
C LEU A 30 -10.88 -15.72 43.60
N THR A 31 -11.82 -16.66 43.41
CA THR A 31 -12.28 -17.07 42.08
C THR A 31 -13.03 -15.93 41.37
N ALA A 32 -13.89 -15.20 42.08
CA ALA A 32 -14.55 -14.02 41.53
C ALA A 32 -13.54 -12.95 41.08
N LEU A 33 -12.56 -12.61 41.92
CA LEU A 33 -11.52 -11.63 41.58
C LEU A 33 -10.63 -12.08 40.42
N ALA A 34 -10.23 -13.35 40.40
CA ALA A 34 -9.44 -13.92 39.32
C ALA A 34 -10.19 -13.87 37.98
N SER A 35 -11.49 -14.17 37.98
CA SER A 35 -12.33 -14.11 36.77
C SER A 35 -12.48 -12.68 36.24
N LEU A 36 -12.69 -11.70 37.13
CA LEU A 36 -12.77 -10.28 36.77
C LEU A 36 -11.45 -9.78 36.19
N TYR A 37 -10.33 -10.14 36.81
CA TYR A 37 -9.00 -9.78 36.33
C TYR A 37 -8.72 -10.40 34.95
N ALA A 38 -9.03 -11.68 34.76
CA ALA A 38 -8.86 -12.37 33.48
C ALA A 38 -9.71 -11.71 32.37
N SER A 39 -10.98 -11.41 32.65
CA SER A 39 -11.87 -10.71 31.71
C SER A 39 -11.37 -9.31 31.35
N THR A 40 -10.88 -8.56 32.34
CA THR A 40 -10.31 -7.21 32.14
C THR A 40 -9.02 -7.28 31.33
N SER A 41 -8.14 -8.24 31.62
CA SER A 41 -6.88 -8.45 30.89
C SER A 41 -7.15 -8.82 29.43
N GLN A 42 -8.06 -9.77 29.19
CA GLN A 42 -8.47 -10.15 27.84
C GLN A 42 -9.06 -8.95 27.08
N SER A 43 -9.93 -8.17 27.72
CA SER A 43 -10.52 -6.97 27.09
C SER A 43 -9.47 -5.95 26.68
N ARG A 44 -8.41 -5.75 27.50
CA ARG A 44 -7.29 -4.85 27.17
C ARG A 44 -6.50 -5.34 25.96
N VAL A 45 -6.19 -6.64 25.90
CA VAL A 45 -5.50 -7.24 24.74
C VAL A 45 -6.35 -7.12 23.48
N GLN A 46 -7.66 -7.38 23.58
CA GLN A 46 -8.59 -7.26 22.45
C GLN A 46 -8.68 -5.82 21.92
N LEU A 47 -8.70 -4.84 22.83
CA LEU A 47 -8.68 -3.43 22.46
C LEU A 47 -7.38 -3.07 21.74
N GLY A 48 -6.22 -3.50 22.27
CA GLY A 48 -4.93 -3.30 21.64
C GLY A 48 -4.85 -3.91 20.23
N ASN A 49 -5.27 -5.16 20.07
CA ASN A 49 -5.29 -5.85 18.78
C ASN A 49 -6.17 -5.12 17.75
N SER A 50 -7.34 -4.62 18.18
CA SER A 50 -8.26 -3.87 17.31
C SER A 50 -7.68 -2.50 16.95
N ALA A 51 -7.01 -1.83 17.88
CA ALA A 51 -6.32 -0.56 17.62
C ALA A 51 -5.21 -0.73 16.56
N THR A 52 -4.35 -1.74 16.71
CA THR A 52 -3.28 -2.02 15.71
C THR A 52 -3.87 -2.38 14.34
N GLN A 53 -4.97 -3.14 14.29
CA GLN A 53 -5.66 -3.43 13.03
C GLN A 53 -6.15 -2.16 12.33
N ILE A 54 -6.76 -1.23 13.08
CA ILE A 54 -7.24 0.05 12.53
C ILE A 54 -6.08 0.90 12.04
N GLU A 55 -5.03 0.99 12.83
CA GLU A 55 -3.80 1.74 12.49
C GLU A 55 -3.17 1.18 11.22
N ASN A 56 -2.91 -0.12 11.15
CA ASN A 56 -2.31 -0.77 9.98
C ASN A 56 -3.18 -0.62 8.73
N GLY A 57 -4.51 -0.79 8.85
CA GLY A 57 -5.44 -0.65 7.73
C GLY A 57 -5.49 0.77 7.17
N ARG A 58 -5.52 1.80 8.04
CA ARG A 58 -5.54 3.20 7.61
C ARG A 58 -4.18 3.68 7.11
N TYR A 59 -3.08 3.26 7.76
CA TYR A 59 -1.73 3.58 7.33
C TYR A 59 -1.41 2.99 5.95
N ALA A 60 -1.87 1.76 5.68
CA ALA A 60 -1.77 1.16 4.36
C ALA A 60 -2.44 2.01 3.26
N LEU A 61 -3.66 2.50 3.52
CA LEU A 61 -4.38 3.35 2.58
C LEU A 61 -3.68 4.69 2.37
N ASP A 62 -3.27 5.36 3.46
CA ASP A 62 -2.62 6.67 3.41
C ASP A 62 -1.34 6.65 2.57
N ILE A 63 -0.47 5.67 2.79
CA ILE A 63 0.79 5.53 2.03
C ILE A 63 0.53 5.24 0.55
N ILE A 64 -0.41 4.33 0.23
CA ILE A 64 -0.72 4.02 -1.18
C ILE A 64 -1.36 5.24 -1.86
N SER A 65 -2.30 5.90 -1.19
CA SER A 65 -3.03 7.07 -1.70
C SER A 65 -2.08 8.24 -2.00
N GLN A 66 -1.14 8.52 -1.09
CA GLN A 66 -0.11 9.55 -1.30
C GLN A 66 0.79 9.24 -2.51
N GLU A 67 1.22 7.98 -2.70
CA GLU A 67 2.00 7.62 -3.89
C GLU A 67 1.17 7.72 -5.17
N VAL A 68 -0.07 7.23 -5.17
CA VAL A 68 -0.97 7.34 -6.33
C VAL A 68 -1.22 8.81 -6.70
N GLY A 69 -1.34 9.69 -5.71
CA GLY A 69 -1.48 11.15 -5.89
C GLY A 69 -0.34 11.78 -6.67
N LEU A 70 0.89 11.27 -6.50
CA LEU A 70 2.08 11.71 -7.22
C LEU A 70 2.36 10.88 -8.47
N GLY A 71 1.58 9.83 -8.73
CA GLY A 71 1.71 8.99 -9.91
C GLY A 71 1.64 9.82 -11.19
N GLY A 72 2.54 9.54 -12.13
CA GLY A 72 2.62 10.26 -13.41
C GLY A 72 3.25 11.64 -13.35
N PHE A 73 3.73 12.10 -12.19
CA PHE A 73 4.54 13.32 -12.13
C PHE A 73 5.88 13.03 -12.82
N LEU A 74 6.09 13.59 -14.02
CA LEU A 74 7.30 13.40 -14.82
C LEU A 74 8.13 14.69 -14.94
N GLY A 75 7.92 15.65 -14.04
CA GLY A 75 8.56 16.96 -14.10
C GLY A 75 7.57 18.03 -14.49
N ASP A 76 8.08 19.10 -15.11
CA ASP A 76 7.27 20.31 -15.33
C ASP A 76 6.61 20.31 -16.72
N LEU A 77 6.98 19.36 -17.59
CA LEU A 77 6.35 19.14 -18.90
C LEU A 77 5.25 18.08 -18.82
N ASN A 78 4.18 18.25 -19.61
CA ASN A 78 3.15 17.22 -19.79
C ASN A 78 3.64 16.13 -20.78
N LEU A 79 4.63 15.34 -20.35
CA LEU A 79 5.18 14.26 -21.17
C LEU A 79 4.15 13.13 -21.42
N LEU A 80 3.22 12.90 -20.49
CA LEU A 80 2.16 11.90 -20.63
C LEU A 80 1.18 12.20 -21.77
N GLY A 81 0.90 13.48 -22.02
CA GLY A 81 0.01 13.91 -23.12
C GLY A 81 0.71 14.09 -24.48
N THR A 82 2.04 14.02 -24.52
CA THR A 82 2.84 14.38 -25.72
C THR A 82 3.76 13.26 -26.22
N SER A 83 3.93 12.19 -25.45
CA SER A 83 4.82 11.06 -25.77
C SER A 83 4.03 9.79 -26.05
N ALA A 84 4.66 8.83 -26.72
CA ALA A 84 4.18 7.46 -26.75
C ALA A 84 4.20 6.83 -25.34
N LEU A 85 3.43 5.76 -25.16
CA LEU A 85 3.20 5.16 -23.85
C LEU A 85 3.80 3.76 -23.80
N ALA A 86 4.51 3.46 -22.72
CA ALA A 86 5.02 2.14 -22.42
C ALA A 86 4.37 1.56 -21.15
N THR A 87 4.29 0.23 -21.09
CA THR A 87 3.88 -0.52 -19.88
C THR A 87 5.01 -1.44 -19.42
N PRO A 88 6.11 -0.89 -18.86
CA PRO A 88 7.23 -1.71 -18.37
C PRO A 88 6.76 -2.79 -17.39
N ASP A 89 7.41 -3.95 -17.44
CA ASP A 89 7.22 -4.98 -16.42
C ASP A 89 7.65 -4.46 -15.04
N VAL A 90 7.01 -4.96 -13.97
CA VAL A 90 7.35 -4.55 -12.60
C VAL A 90 8.79 -4.89 -12.22
N CYS A 91 9.34 -5.97 -12.78
CA CYS A 91 10.70 -6.43 -12.54
C CYS A 91 11.72 -5.86 -13.53
N ALA A 92 11.32 -4.92 -14.41
CA ALA A 92 12.25 -4.23 -15.27
C ALA A 92 13.27 -3.45 -14.43
N SER A 93 14.56 -3.82 -14.55
CA SER A 93 15.65 -3.18 -13.79
C SER A 93 16.67 -2.47 -14.68
N ALA A 94 16.79 -2.88 -15.95
CA ALA A 94 17.66 -2.20 -16.90
C ALA A 94 17.08 -0.82 -17.24
N THR A 95 17.92 0.22 -17.25
CA THR A 95 17.52 1.62 -17.53
C THR A 95 16.69 1.74 -18.82
N ASN A 96 17.08 1.07 -19.90
CA ASN A 96 16.35 1.08 -21.18
C ASN A 96 15.01 0.32 -21.14
N ALA A 97 14.76 -0.51 -20.13
CA ALA A 97 13.52 -1.25 -19.95
C ALA A 97 12.49 -0.49 -19.10
N LEU A 98 12.83 0.67 -18.53
CA LEU A 98 11.95 1.46 -17.67
C LEU A 98 10.91 2.30 -18.44
N GLY A 99 10.86 2.17 -19.77
CA GLY A 99 9.84 2.80 -20.61
C GLY A 99 10.11 4.26 -20.97
N PHE A 100 11.36 4.72 -20.87
CA PHE A 100 11.78 6.05 -21.28
C PHE A 100 12.66 5.99 -22.53
N THR A 101 12.23 6.63 -23.62
CA THR A 101 13.03 6.87 -24.82
C THR A 101 12.78 8.28 -25.33
N ASN A 102 13.78 8.98 -25.84
CA ASN A 102 13.61 10.36 -26.32
C ASN A 102 13.47 10.49 -27.85
N SER A 103 13.65 9.40 -28.60
CA SER A 103 13.46 9.36 -30.06
C SER A 103 12.98 7.96 -30.53
N PRO A 104 11.67 7.78 -30.83
CA PRO A 104 10.59 8.70 -30.50
C PRO A 104 10.44 8.86 -28.99
N ALA A 105 9.84 9.98 -28.56
CA ALA A 105 9.52 10.24 -27.16
C ALA A 105 8.53 9.19 -26.65
N THR A 106 8.93 8.38 -25.66
CA THR A 106 8.11 7.39 -24.98
C THR A 106 8.31 7.53 -23.48
N VAL A 107 7.22 7.51 -22.72
CA VAL A 107 7.23 7.51 -21.25
C VAL A 107 6.38 6.36 -20.73
N PRO A 108 6.63 5.85 -19.51
CA PRO A 108 5.81 4.80 -18.96
C PRO A 108 4.47 5.36 -18.46
N VAL A 109 3.43 4.54 -18.48
CA VAL A 109 2.14 4.88 -17.84
C VAL A 109 2.34 5.16 -16.35
N ALA A 110 1.58 6.14 -15.84
CA ALA A 110 1.66 6.61 -14.46
C ALA A 110 1.43 5.51 -13.42
N ILE A 111 0.39 4.70 -13.66
CA ILE A 111 -0.06 3.62 -12.79
C ILE A 111 -0.19 2.36 -13.64
N TYR A 112 0.22 1.22 -13.09
CA TYR A 112 -0.03 -0.09 -13.68
C TYR A 112 -0.35 -1.12 -12.59
N GLY A 113 -1.29 -2.01 -12.88
CA GLY A 113 -1.78 -3.03 -11.98
C GLY A 113 -1.58 -4.44 -12.51
N TYR A 114 -1.29 -5.38 -11.60
CA TYR A 114 -1.33 -6.81 -11.89
C TYR A 114 -2.35 -7.47 -10.98
N ALA A 115 -3.27 -8.21 -11.58
CA ALA A 115 -4.20 -9.03 -10.83
C ALA A 115 -3.46 -10.19 -10.14
N ALA A 116 -4.04 -10.73 -9.07
CA ALA A 116 -3.48 -11.87 -8.35
C ALA A 116 -3.14 -13.04 -9.28
N ASN A 117 -1.96 -13.64 -9.11
CA ASN A 117 -1.42 -14.75 -9.91
C ASN A 117 -1.28 -14.50 -11.42
N THR A 118 -1.36 -13.26 -11.91
CA THR A 118 -1.19 -12.96 -13.35
C THR A 118 0.24 -12.60 -13.76
N ASN A 119 1.10 -12.25 -12.79
CA ASN A 119 2.52 -12.00 -13.01
C ASN A 119 3.35 -12.76 -11.96
N PRO A 120 4.29 -13.63 -12.36
CA PRO A 120 5.15 -14.35 -11.40
C PRO A 120 6.20 -13.46 -10.74
N ALA A 121 6.27 -12.16 -11.09
CA ALA A 121 7.05 -11.06 -10.52
C ALA A 121 8.20 -11.51 -9.59
N THR A 122 9.20 -12.18 -10.17
CA THR A 122 10.27 -12.88 -9.43
C THR A 122 11.15 -11.94 -8.61
N CYS A 123 11.12 -10.65 -8.92
CA CYS A 123 11.77 -9.59 -8.18
C CYS A 123 11.07 -9.22 -6.87
N LEU A 124 9.83 -9.66 -6.64
CA LEU A 124 9.05 -9.40 -5.43
C LEU A 124 9.14 -10.61 -4.49
N PRO A 125 10.03 -10.59 -3.48
CA PRO A 125 10.24 -11.76 -2.63
C PRO A 125 9.02 -12.01 -1.74
N ASN A 126 8.70 -13.30 -1.56
CA ASN A 126 7.59 -13.80 -0.74
C ASN A 126 6.21 -13.26 -1.14
N LEU A 127 6.03 -12.89 -2.42
CA LEU A 127 4.75 -12.45 -2.97
C LEU A 127 3.65 -13.48 -2.66
N SER A 128 2.58 -13.03 -2.02
CA SER A 128 1.39 -13.86 -1.76
C SER A 128 0.66 -14.13 -3.08
N LEU A 129 0.19 -15.36 -3.27
CA LEU A 129 -0.57 -15.76 -4.46
C LEU A 129 -1.87 -14.94 -4.62
N ASN A 130 -2.44 -14.47 -3.51
CA ASN A 130 -3.66 -13.65 -3.55
C ASN A 130 -3.36 -12.15 -3.69
N SER A 131 -2.09 -11.76 -3.77
CA SER A 131 -1.70 -10.36 -3.87
C SER A 131 -1.93 -9.82 -5.27
N GLU A 132 -2.64 -8.69 -5.35
CA GLU A 132 -2.51 -7.77 -6.48
C GLU A 132 -1.22 -6.95 -6.33
N ILE A 133 -0.71 -6.40 -7.42
CA ILE A 133 0.46 -5.52 -7.42
C ILE A 133 0.06 -4.18 -8.02
N LEU A 134 0.34 -3.09 -7.31
CA LEU A 134 0.19 -1.73 -7.83
C LEU A 134 1.57 -1.13 -8.05
N VAL A 135 1.86 -0.71 -9.28
CA VAL A 135 3.08 0.00 -9.65
C VAL A 135 2.76 1.46 -9.91
N VAL A 136 3.48 2.34 -9.22
CA VAL A 136 3.41 3.79 -9.35
C VAL A 136 4.74 4.29 -9.93
N ARG A 137 4.66 5.08 -11.00
CA ARG A 137 5.84 5.65 -11.67
C ARG A 137 5.77 7.16 -11.66
N ARG A 138 6.84 7.78 -11.19
CA ARG A 138 7.00 9.23 -11.13
C ARG A 138 8.47 9.61 -11.06
N VAL A 139 8.73 10.91 -11.03
CA VAL A 139 10.01 11.46 -10.60
C VAL A 139 9.87 12.14 -9.23
N SER A 140 10.99 12.49 -8.62
CA SER A 140 11.03 13.25 -7.38
C SER A 140 10.51 14.66 -7.58
N THR A 141 9.72 15.13 -6.61
CA THR A 141 9.29 16.53 -6.53
C THR A 141 10.45 17.46 -6.17
N ALA A 142 11.53 16.93 -5.60
CA ALA A 142 12.79 17.65 -5.41
C ALA A 142 13.66 17.53 -6.67
N ALA A 143 14.06 18.67 -7.22
CA ALA A 143 14.97 18.74 -8.35
C ALA A 143 16.39 19.10 -7.89
N VAL A 144 17.39 18.59 -8.59
CA VAL A 144 18.81 18.90 -8.36
C VAL A 144 19.45 19.34 -9.68
N LEU A 145 20.64 19.94 -9.63
CA LEU A 145 21.41 20.21 -10.84
C LEU A 145 22.08 18.92 -11.33
N PRO A 146 22.36 18.78 -12.64
CA PRO A 146 23.08 17.62 -13.19
C PRO A 146 24.42 17.31 -12.49
N SER A 147 25.09 18.31 -11.95
CA SER A 147 26.35 18.16 -11.20
C SER A 147 26.18 17.55 -9.80
N ALA A 148 24.94 17.48 -9.29
CA ALA A 148 24.62 16.99 -7.95
C ALA A 148 23.90 15.63 -7.97
N ILE A 149 23.90 14.93 -9.12
CA ILE A 149 23.32 13.59 -9.20
C ILE A 149 24.10 12.61 -8.33
N VAL A 150 23.39 11.62 -7.77
CA VAL A 150 24.00 10.55 -6.99
C VAL A 150 24.32 9.38 -7.92
N ALA A 151 25.56 8.88 -7.85
CA ALA A 151 25.97 7.73 -8.65
C ALA A 151 25.06 6.51 -8.42
N GLY A 152 24.68 5.84 -9.51
CA GLY A 152 23.77 4.69 -9.50
C GLY A 152 22.29 5.05 -9.62
N GLN A 153 21.90 6.29 -9.31
CA GLN A 153 20.52 6.74 -9.49
C GLN A 153 20.23 7.12 -10.94
N THR A 154 18.98 6.93 -11.34
CA THR A 154 18.49 7.35 -12.66
C THR A 154 17.68 8.62 -12.51
N TYR A 155 17.84 9.54 -13.46
CA TYR A 155 17.19 10.84 -13.46
C TYR A 155 16.57 11.12 -14.82
N LEU A 156 15.51 11.92 -14.77
CA LEU A 156 14.88 12.54 -15.92
C LEU A 156 15.25 14.02 -15.94
N GLN A 157 15.64 14.52 -17.10
CA GLN A 157 15.83 15.94 -17.39
C GLN A 157 14.87 16.34 -18.49
N ASP A 158 14.03 17.33 -18.22
CA ASP A 158 13.17 17.93 -19.24
C ASP A 158 13.93 19.04 -19.98
N SER A 159 13.64 19.24 -21.26
CA SER A 159 14.12 20.42 -21.98
C SER A 159 13.12 21.58 -21.84
N PHE A 160 13.63 22.76 -21.51
CA PHE A 160 12.85 24.00 -21.53
C PHE A 160 13.33 24.97 -22.61
N CYS A 161 14.22 24.53 -23.49
CA CYS A 161 14.86 25.36 -24.50
C CYS A 161 14.43 24.96 -25.91
N SER A 162 13.98 25.94 -26.70
CA SER A 162 13.51 25.72 -28.07
C SER A 162 14.56 25.20 -29.06
N THR A 163 15.85 25.31 -28.75
CA THR A 163 16.94 24.82 -29.61
C THR A 163 17.33 23.37 -29.33
N ASP A 164 16.89 22.80 -28.21
CA ASP A 164 17.14 21.39 -27.93
C ASP A 164 16.27 20.53 -28.86
N THR A 165 16.83 19.43 -29.36
CA THR A 165 16.16 18.55 -30.31
C THR A 165 15.44 17.37 -29.64
N ALA A 166 15.68 17.16 -28.35
CA ALA A 166 15.04 16.12 -27.55
C ALA A 166 14.18 16.75 -26.43
N PRO A 167 12.95 16.27 -26.21
CA PRO A 167 12.07 16.83 -25.17
C PRO A 167 12.55 16.50 -23.76
N PHE A 168 13.26 15.37 -23.59
CA PHE A 168 13.85 14.96 -22.33
C PHE A 168 15.06 14.04 -22.54
N VAL A 169 15.84 13.86 -21.48
CA VAL A 169 16.89 12.84 -21.35
C VAL A 169 16.61 12.00 -20.11
N PHE A 170 16.67 10.68 -20.26
CA PHE A 170 16.63 9.73 -19.16
C PHE A 170 17.96 8.99 -19.08
N SER A 171 18.70 9.20 -17.98
CA SER A 171 20.03 8.61 -17.82
C SER A 171 20.42 8.46 -16.34
N SER A 172 21.51 7.73 -16.09
CA SER A 172 22.24 7.70 -14.82
C SER A 172 23.63 8.37 -14.91
N ASN A 173 23.99 8.90 -16.09
CA ASN A 173 25.28 9.53 -16.35
C ASN A 173 25.11 11.06 -16.44
N SER A 174 25.87 11.80 -15.64
CA SER A 174 25.79 13.27 -15.59
C SER A 174 26.13 13.93 -16.91
N ALA A 175 27.00 13.31 -17.72
CA ALA A 175 27.41 13.84 -19.02
C ALA A 175 26.29 13.84 -20.07
N ASP A 176 25.25 13.02 -19.87
CA ASP A 176 24.14 12.92 -20.82
C ASP A 176 23.13 14.08 -20.63
N PHE A 177 23.14 14.73 -19.47
CA PHE A 177 22.21 15.80 -19.10
C PHE A 177 22.62 17.16 -19.67
N VAL A 178 22.44 17.30 -20.99
CA VAL A 178 22.82 18.49 -21.75
C VAL A 178 21.66 19.45 -22.04
N LEU A 179 20.44 19.09 -21.64
CA LEU A 179 19.25 19.91 -21.92
C LEU A 179 19.25 21.17 -21.07
N LYS A 180 18.62 22.22 -21.60
CA LYS A 180 18.76 23.57 -21.07
C LYS A 180 17.46 24.13 -20.47
N ASP A 181 17.64 25.09 -19.57
CA ASP A 181 16.55 25.88 -19.00
C ASP A 181 15.88 26.81 -20.03
N LYS A 182 14.86 27.56 -19.59
CA LYS A 182 14.12 28.50 -20.45
C LYS A 182 14.97 29.63 -21.04
N THR A 183 16.14 29.90 -20.48
CA THR A 183 17.08 30.92 -21.00
C THR A 183 17.98 30.36 -22.08
N CYS A 184 17.97 29.04 -22.32
CA CYS A 184 18.85 28.34 -23.25
C CYS A 184 20.34 28.51 -22.94
N ALA A 185 20.69 28.95 -21.72
CA ALA A 185 22.06 29.25 -21.31
C ALA A 185 22.58 28.27 -20.26
N ASN A 186 21.73 27.81 -19.34
CA ASN A 186 22.15 26.92 -18.24
C ASN A 186 21.51 25.53 -18.38
N PRO A 187 22.11 24.48 -17.78
CA PRO A 187 21.51 23.16 -17.72
C PRO A 187 20.16 23.19 -16.98
N ALA A 188 19.16 22.51 -17.53
CA ALA A 188 17.90 22.27 -16.85
C ALA A 188 18.11 21.37 -15.62
N PRO A 189 17.30 21.54 -14.56
CA PRO A 189 17.37 20.66 -13.41
C PRO A 189 16.94 19.23 -13.76
N VAL A 190 17.45 18.27 -13.00
CA VAL A 190 17.13 16.84 -13.13
C VAL A 190 16.32 16.37 -11.92
N ARG A 191 15.47 15.37 -12.13
CA ARG A 191 14.63 14.77 -11.08
C ARG A 191 14.86 13.27 -11.04
N GLN A 192 15.12 12.73 -9.85
CA GLN A 192 15.36 11.30 -9.68
C GLN A 192 14.10 10.50 -10.01
N VAL A 193 14.21 9.43 -10.77
CA VAL A 193 13.08 8.53 -11.01
C VAL A 193 12.75 7.74 -9.75
N SER A 194 11.45 7.65 -9.43
CA SER A 194 10.92 6.85 -8.33
C SER A 194 9.84 5.93 -8.89
N ILE A 195 10.14 4.63 -8.90
CA ILE A 195 9.21 3.58 -9.29
C ILE A 195 8.97 2.73 -8.05
N ARG A 196 7.73 2.69 -7.58
CA ARG A 196 7.35 1.97 -6.37
C ARG A 196 6.32 0.92 -6.71
N ALA A 197 6.46 -0.28 -6.14
CA ALA A 197 5.46 -1.33 -6.28
C ALA A 197 4.99 -1.83 -4.91
N PHE A 198 3.68 -1.88 -4.74
CA PHE A 198 3.00 -2.33 -3.53
C PHE A 198 2.44 -3.73 -3.73
N TYR A 199 2.65 -4.62 -2.76
CA TYR A 199 2.17 -6.00 -2.79
C TYR A 199 2.06 -6.58 -1.37
N ILE A 200 1.32 -7.67 -1.21
CA ILE A 200 1.26 -8.46 0.02
C ILE A 200 2.34 -9.54 -0.03
N ALA A 201 3.23 -9.53 0.96
CA ALA A 201 4.16 -10.62 1.22
C ALA A 201 3.62 -11.56 2.31
N THR A 202 3.99 -12.84 2.27
CA THR A 202 3.57 -13.86 3.26
C THR A 202 4.33 -13.80 4.60
N CYS A 203 5.14 -12.75 4.80
CA CYS A 203 5.98 -12.51 5.97
C CYS A 203 6.26 -11.01 6.13
N ASP A 204 6.62 -10.61 7.35
CA ASP A 204 7.03 -9.24 7.68
C ASP A 204 8.56 -9.09 7.60
N ARG A 205 9.30 -9.76 8.49
CA ARG A 205 10.77 -9.81 8.55
C ARG A 205 11.38 -10.91 7.69
N CYS A 206 10.60 -11.92 7.33
CA CYS A 206 10.99 -13.02 6.45
C CYS A 206 12.27 -13.74 6.91
N ASN A 207 12.43 -13.89 8.23
CA ASN A 207 13.59 -14.52 8.86
C ASN A 207 13.27 -15.95 9.38
N GLY A 208 12.08 -16.47 9.01
CA GLY A 208 11.59 -17.80 9.39
C GLY A 208 10.82 -17.84 10.71
N SER A 209 10.79 -16.75 11.49
CA SER A 209 10.06 -16.67 12.77
C SER A 209 8.67 -16.02 12.68
N ASP A 210 8.34 -15.48 11.51
CA ASP A 210 7.13 -14.69 11.20
C ASP A 210 6.29 -15.30 10.06
N ASN A 211 6.47 -16.61 9.81
CA ASN A 211 5.81 -17.32 8.73
C ASN A 211 4.27 -17.27 8.89
N GLY A 212 3.59 -16.64 7.94
CA GLY A 212 2.13 -16.58 7.87
C GLY A 212 1.51 -15.24 8.29
N LEU A 213 2.31 -14.21 8.60
CA LEU A 213 1.80 -12.85 8.75
C LEU A 213 1.86 -12.09 7.43
N ASN A 214 0.73 -12.08 6.72
CA ASN A 214 0.59 -11.27 5.50
C ASN A 214 0.85 -9.80 5.80
N THR A 215 1.77 -9.20 5.06
CA THR A 215 2.27 -7.84 5.29
C THR A 215 2.28 -7.09 3.97
N LEU A 216 1.68 -5.91 3.93
CA LEU A 216 1.81 -4.98 2.82
C LEU A 216 3.26 -4.49 2.78
N LYS A 217 3.90 -4.69 1.63
CA LYS A 217 5.27 -4.27 1.36
C LYS A 217 5.33 -3.32 0.18
N MET A 218 6.38 -2.50 0.18
CA MET A 218 6.73 -1.61 -0.91
C MET A 218 8.18 -1.86 -1.32
N VAL A 219 8.40 -2.12 -2.61
CA VAL A 219 9.73 -2.04 -3.23
C VAL A 219 9.88 -0.73 -3.97
N GLU A 220 11.09 -0.20 -4.00
CA GLU A 220 11.45 0.98 -4.76
C GLU A 220 12.60 0.67 -5.71
N PHE A 221 12.50 1.15 -6.95
CA PHE A 221 13.60 1.14 -7.89
C PHE A 221 14.59 2.25 -7.54
N SER A 222 15.84 1.87 -7.32
CA SER A 222 16.93 2.78 -6.96
C SER A 222 18.25 2.06 -7.23
N ASN A 223 19.33 2.80 -7.54
CA ASN A 223 20.63 2.19 -7.81
C ASN A 223 20.61 1.12 -8.94
N GLY A 224 19.78 1.30 -9.97
CA GLY A 224 19.70 0.37 -11.10
C GLY A 224 19.03 -0.98 -10.80
N ALA A 225 18.38 -1.12 -9.64
CA ALA A 225 17.69 -2.35 -9.23
C ALA A 225 16.49 -2.06 -8.33
N LEU A 226 15.60 -3.04 -8.18
CA LEU A 226 14.61 -2.99 -7.09
C LEU A 226 15.32 -3.25 -5.76
N GLN A 227 15.12 -2.33 -4.82
CA GLN A 227 15.68 -2.43 -3.48
C GLN A 227 14.89 -3.44 -2.63
N PRO A 228 15.50 -4.01 -1.57
CA PRO A 228 14.80 -4.86 -0.62
C PRO A 228 13.50 -4.22 -0.14
N PRO A 229 12.41 -4.99 -0.01
CA PRO A 229 11.10 -4.43 0.28
C PRO A 229 11.01 -3.89 1.71
N ASN A 230 10.41 -2.72 1.87
CA ASN A 230 10.05 -2.15 3.15
C ASN A 230 8.68 -2.65 3.59
N SER A 231 8.54 -3.02 4.87
CA SER A 231 7.24 -3.34 5.47
C SER A 231 6.46 -2.07 5.74
N ILE A 232 5.23 -2.01 5.23
CA ILE A 232 4.32 -0.87 5.40
C ILE A 232 3.30 -1.15 6.50
N ALA A 233 2.56 -2.25 6.37
CA ALA A 233 1.49 -2.59 7.30
C ALA A 233 1.37 -4.10 7.48
N GLN A 234 1.35 -4.55 8.73
CA GLN A 234 1.18 -5.96 9.07
C GLN A 234 -0.30 -6.35 9.12
N GLY A 235 -0.59 -7.63 8.89
CA GLY A 235 -1.93 -8.18 9.00
C GLY A 235 -2.84 -7.76 7.85
N ILE A 236 -2.30 -7.55 6.64
CA ILE A 236 -3.08 -7.23 5.45
C ILE A 236 -3.32 -8.53 4.68
N ASP A 237 -4.52 -9.10 4.79
CA ASP A 237 -4.84 -10.41 4.22
C ASP A 237 -5.28 -10.34 2.75
N ASP A 238 -5.83 -9.21 2.31
CA ASP A 238 -6.31 -9.01 0.94
C ASP A 238 -6.16 -7.53 0.54
N LEU A 239 -5.86 -7.30 -0.74
CA LEU A 239 -5.65 -6.00 -1.36
C LEU A 239 -6.29 -6.02 -2.75
N HIS A 240 -7.19 -5.07 -3.00
CA HIS A 240 -7.84 -4.91 -4.30
C HIS A 240 -7.71 -3.49 -4.83
N PHE A 241 -7.39 -3.37 -6.11
CA PHE A 241 -7.39 -2.13 -6.85
C PHE A 241 -8.43 -2.15 -7.98
N ALA A 242 -9.23 -1.10 -8.05
CA ALA A 242 -10.04 -0.81 -9.24
C ALA A 242 -9.63 0.55 -9.82
N TYR A 243 -9.39 0.56 -11.12
CA TYR A 243 -8.82 1.70 -11.84
C TYR A 243 -9.92 2.49 -12.54
N GLY A 244 -10.06 3.75 -12.18
CA GLY A 244 -10.98 4.71 -12.79
C GLY A 244 -10.41 5.21 -14.12
N VAL A 245 -11.03 4.82 -15.22
CA VAL A 245 -10.61 5.17 -16.58
C VAL A 245 -11.48 6.32 -17.09
N ASP A 246 -10.82 7.38 -17.53
CA ASP A 246 -11.39 8.54 -18.22
C ASP A 246 -11.50 8.22 -19.73
N MET A 247 -12.74 8.05 -20.18
CA MET A 247 -13.06 7.55 -21.52
C MET A 247 -13.40 8.68 -22.50
N ASP A 248 -13.75 9.87 -22.01
CA ASP A 248 -14.08 11.04 -22.84
C ASP A 248 -13.01 12.15 -22.82
N GLY A 249 -11.98 12.00 -21.98
CA GLY A 249 -10.84 12.90 -21.90
C GLY A 249 -11.10 14.14 -21.05
N ASN A 250 -12.08 14.12 -20.14
CA ASN A 250 -12.43 15.26 -19.29
C ASN A 250 -11.70 15.28 -17.93
N GLY A 251 -10.79 14.33 -17.68
CA GLY A 251 -10.02 14.23 -16.44
C GLY A 251 -10.77 13.57 -15.26
N SER A 252 -12.02 13.16 -15.45
CA SER A 252 -12.81 12.40 -14.47
C SER A 252 -12.94 10.93 -14.89
N PRO A 253 -13.00 9.99 -13.94
CA PRO A 253 -13.18 8.58 -14.27
C PRO A 253 -14.64 8.27 -14.62
N ASP A 254 -14.88 7.67 -15.78
CA ASP A 254 -16.22 7.27 -16.26
C ASP A 254 -16.58 5.84 -15.90
N CYS A 255 -15.57 4.98 -15.73
CA CYS A 255 -15.73 3.57 -15.38
C CYS A 255 -14.59 3.08 -14.49
N TYR A 256 -14.89 2.17 -13.57
CA TYR A 256 -13.88 1.52 -12.73
C TYR A 256 -13.74 0.05 -13.13
N VAL A 257 -12.52 -0.37 -13.45
CA VAL A 257 -12.21 -1.73 -13.91
C VAL A 257 -11.04 -2.31 -13.14
N ALA A 258 -11.04 -3.63 -12.92
CA ALA A 258 -9.92 -4.31 -12.26
C ALA A 258 -8.68 -4.39 -13.16
N ASN A 259 -8.86 -4.41 -14.48
CA ASN A 259 -7.77 -4.45 -15.45
C ASN A 259 -8.09 -3.59 -16.69
N PRO A 260 -7.57 -2.36 -16.78
CA PRO A 260 -7.66 -1.53 -17.98
C PRO A 260 -7.05 -2.16 -19.24
N GLY A 261 -6.14 -3.13 -19.10
CA GLY A 261 -5.44 -3.75 -20.23
C GLY A 261 -6.28 -4.74 -21.05
N ILE A 262 -7.52 -5.02 -20.66
CA ILE A 262 -8.45 -5.91 -21.40
C ILE A 262 -9.66 -5.15 -21.93
N ASP A 263 -10.46 -5.81 -22.78
CA ASP A 263 -11.72 -5.25 -23.26
C ASP A 263 -12.77 -5.18 -22.14
N ASN A 264 -13.07 -3.97 -21.70
CA ASN A 264 -14.08 -3.69 -20.67
C ASN A 264 -15.36 -3.06 -21.26
N SER A 265 -15.55 -3.05 -22.58
CA SER A 265 -16.71 -2.42 -23.25
C SER A 265 -18.06 -2.93 -22.75
N ALA A 266 -18.14 -4.20 -22.34
CA ALA A 266 -19.36 -4.78 -21.78
C ALA A 266 -19.70 -4.25 -20.37
N ALA A 267 -18.69 -3.91 -19.56
CA ALA A 267 -18.85 -3.38 -18.21
C ALA A 267 -18.95 -1.84 -18.19
N CYS A 268 -18.30 -1.18 -19.14
CA CYS A 268 -18.17 0.27 -19.22
C CYS A 268 -18.97 0.83 -20.41
N THR A 269 -20.28 0.98 -20.23
CA THR A 269 -21.22 1.41 -21.28
C THR A 269 -21.56 2.90 -21.27
N ASN A 270 -21.03 3.65 -20.30
CA ASN A 270 -21.39 5.05 -20.06
C ASN A 270 -20.92 6.02 -21.16
N VAL A 271 -19.85 5.67 -21.88
CA VAL A 271 -19.26 6.50 -22.95
C VAL A 271 -19.23 5.70 -24.24
N ALA A 272 -19.98 6.17 -25.24
CA ALA A 272 -20.00 5.54 -26.56
C ALA A 272 -18.71 5.86 -27.34
N GLY A 273 -18.15 4.85 -28.03
CA GLY A 273 -17.03 5.04 -28.95
C GLY A 273 -15.63 4.90 -28.34
N TYR A 274 -15.50 4.70 -27.03
CA TYR A 274 -14.22 4.35 -26.43
C TYR A 274 -13.76 2.97 -26.89
N ASN A 275 -12.58 2.89 -27.50
CA ASN A 275 -12.05 1.63 -28.04
C ASN A 275 -11.07 0.96 -27.06
N TRP A 276 -11.58 0.10 -26.20
CA TRP A 276 -10.78 -0.71 -25.27
C TRP A 276 -9.76 -1.64 -25.95
N THR A 277 -9.99 -2.01 -27.21
CA THR A 277 -9.14 -2.95 -27.96
C THR A 277 -8.00 -2.27 -28.72
N ALA A 278 -7.97 -0.93 -28.77
CA ALA A 278 -6.96 -0.20 -29.52
C ALA A 278 -5.54 -0.41 -28.96
N SER A 279 -5.39 -0.25 -27.65
CA SER A 279 -4.11 -0.44 -26.96
C SER A 279 -4.30 -0.50 -25.45
N ALA A 280 -3.73 -1.53 -24.81
CA ALA A 280 -3.69 -1.63 -23.36
C ALA A 280 -2.96 -0.42 -22.74
N ALA A 281 -1.86 0.03 -23.34
CA ALA A 281 -1.11 1.18 -22.85
C ALA A 281 -1.94 2.47 -22.87
N THR A 282 -2.78 2.65 -23.90
CA THR A 282 -3.73 3.78 -23.98
C THR A 282 -4.75 3.70 -22.85
N ASN A 283 -5.34 2.53 -22.60
CA ASN A 283 -6.28 2.38 -21.49
C ASN A 283 -5.65 2.69 -20.13
N TRP A 284 -4.44 2.19 -19.89
CA TRP A 284 -3.69 2.49 -18.66
C TRP A 284 -3.30 3.97 -18.54
N SER A 285 -3.02 4.65 -19.65
CA SER A 285 -2.76 6.10 -19.64
C SER A 285 -3.98 6.96 -19.34
N ASN A 286 -5.17 6.39 -19.47
CA ASN A 286 -6.44 7.03 -19.15
C ASN A 286 -6.88 6.79 -17.70
N VAL A 287 -6.05 6.14 -16.87
CA VAL A 287 -6.35 5.93 -15.46
C VAL A 287 -6.17 7.25 -14.69
N THR A 288 -7.27 7.85 -14.27
CA THR A 288 -7.31 9.13 -13.51
C THR A 288 -7.57 8.95 -12.02
N ALA A 289 -7.97 7.74 -11.59
CA ALA A 289 -8.16 7.43 -10.18
C ALA A 289 -7.95 5.93 -9.87
N VAL A 290 -7.69 5.60 -8.61
CA VAL A 290 -7.55 4.23 -8.11
C VAL A 290 -8.39 4.08 -6.84
N ARG A 291 -9.35 3.15 -6.84
CA ARG A 291 -10.01 2.67 -5.61
C ARG A 291 -9.15 1.60 -4.98
N ILE A 292 -8.79 1.79 -3.73
CA ILE A 292 -7.91 0.91 -2.96
C ILE A 292 -8.78 0.28 -1.87
N ASN A 293 -8.84 -1.04 -1.81
CA ASN A 293 -9.52 -1.78 -0.75
C ASN A 293 -8.52 -2.68 -0.04
N VAL A 294 -8.47 -2.60 1.29
CA VAL A 294 -7.54 -3.30 2.17
C VAL A 294 -8.33 -4.09 3.20
N LEU A 295 -8.14 -5.41 3.25
CA LEU A 295 -8.66 -6.26 4.32
C LEU A 295 -7.58 -6.43 5.38
N ALA A 296 -7.70 -5.68 6.48
CA ALA A 296 -6.79 -5.81 7.60
C ALA A 296 -7.36 -6.76 8.65
N ARG A 297 -6.50 -7.55 9.29
CA ARG A 297 -6.82 -8.43 10.42
C ARG A 297 -6.07 -8.05 11.69
N THR A 298 -6.59 -8.47 12.84
CA THR A 298 -5.85 -8.40 14.10
C THR A 298 -4.58 -9.26 14.04
N LEU A 299 -3.52 -8.84 14.71
CA LEU A 299 -2.25 -9.61 14.76
C LEU A 299 -2.35 -10.85 15.66
N GLY A 300 -3.25 -10.81 16.65
CA GLY A 300 -3.56 -11.93 17.54
C GLY A 300 -4.97 -12.46 17.34
N VAL A 301 -5.17 -13.73 17.70
CA VAL A 301 -6.49 -14.35 17.74
C VAL A 301 -7.35 -13.75 18.85
N SER A 302 -8.66 -13.73 18.62
CA SER A 302 -9.68 -13.35 19.58
C SER A 302 -10.30 -14.62 20.16
N PRO A 303 -10.11 -14.95 21.45
CA PRO A 303 -10.64 -16.20 22.00
C PRO A 303 -12.16 -16.25 21.90
N GLY A 304 -12.69 -17.38 21.43
CA GLY A 304 -14.13 -17.58 21.20
C GLY A 304 -14.68 -16.88 19.95
N TRP A 305 -13.85 -16.23 19.14
CA TRP A 305 -14.23 -15.68 17.85
C TRP A 305 -14.01 -16.70 16.73
N THR A 306 -14.93 -16.74 15.78
CA THR A 306 -14.79 -17.47 14.53
C THR A 306 -15.30 -16.56 13.42
N ASP A 307 -14.44 -16.23 12.47
CA ASP A 307 -14.78 -15.25 11.44
C ASP A 307 -15.63 -15.86 10.32
N THR A 308 -16.94 -15.95 10.56
CA THR A 308 -17.94 -16.46 9.62
C THR A 308 -18.45 -15.40 8.63
N ARG A 309 -17.90 -14.19 8.69
CA ARG A 309 -18.29 -13.06 7.83
C ARG A 309 -17.61 -13.15 6.47
N SER A 310 -18.33 -12.74 5.44
CA SER A 310 -17.78 -12.46 4.12
C SER A 310 -17.44 -10.96 3.99
N TYR A 311 -16.51 -10.63 3.09
CA TYR A 311 -15.98 -9.28 2.94
C TYR A 311 -16.13 -8.78 1.51
N ASP A 312 -16.68 -7.58 1.33
CA ASP A 312 -16.73 -6.93 0.03
C ASP A 312 -15.42 -6.16 -0.20
N MET A 313 -14.65 -6.60 -1.19
CA MET A 313 -13.40 -5.96 -1.60
C MET A 313 -13.57 -5.08 -2.84
N GLY A 314 -14.78 -4.91 -3.36
CA GLY A 314 -15.04 -4.16 -4.59
C GLY A 314 -14.88 -4.96 -5.89
N ARG A 315 -14.72 -6.29 -5.79
CA ARG A 315 -14.56 -7.20 -6.94
C ARG A 315 -15.89 -7.66 -7.57
N GLY A 316 -17.03 -7.25 -7.00
CA GLY A 316 -18.36 -7.78 -7.36
C GLY A 316 -18.66 -9.16 -6.78
N THR A 317 -17.67 -9.84 -6.20
CA THR A 317 -17.82 -11.08 -5.43
C THR A 317 -17.23 -10.91 -4.04
N LEU A 318 -17.94 -11.40 -3.02
CA LEU A 318 -17.46 -11.32 -1.63
C LEU A 318 -16.32 -12.33 -1.39
N THR A 319 -15.27 -11.88 -0.71
CA THR A 319 -14.26 -12.77 -0.14
C THR A 319 -14.93 -13.66 0.90
N ALA A 320 -14.74 -14.98 0.76
CA ALA A 320 -15.37 -15.98 1.59
C ALA A 320 -14.92 -15.89 3.06
N PRO A 321 -15.71 -16.40 4.01
CA PRO A 321 -15.31 -16.45 5.41
C PRO A 321 -14.03 -17.24 5.65
N PHE A 322 -13.17 -16.70 6.51
CA PHE A 322 -11.89 -17.33 6.87
C PHE A 322 -12.08 -18.41 7.94
N ASN A 323 -13.16 -18.35 8.73
CA ASN A 323 -13.47 -19.29 9.81
C ASN A 323 -12.32 -19.49 10.81
N ASP A 324 -11.52 -18.44 11.02
CA ASP A 324 -10.40 -18.45 11.96
C ASP A 324 -10.66 -17.49 13.14
N GLY A 325 -9.72 -17.45 14.08
CA GLY A 325 -9.81 -16.63 15.29
C GLY A 325 -9.47 -15.15 15.10
N TYR A 326 -9.19 -14.68 13.87
CA TYR A 326 -8.78 -13.30 13.63
C TYR A 326 -9.99 -12.41 13.30
N LYS A 327 -10.03 -11.21 13.86
CA LYS A 327 -11.04 -10.22 13.47
C LYS A 327 -10.52 -9.47 12.26
N ARG A 328 -11.38 -9.26 11.25
CA ARG A 328 -11.05 -8.48 10.05
C ARG A 328 -11.98 -7.31 9.83
N HIS A 329 -11.50 -6.34 9.07
CA HIS A 329 -12.23 -5.15 8.67
C HIS A 329 -11.71 -4.68 7.31
N VAL A 330 -12.62 -4.31 6.41
CA VAL A 330 -12.27 -3.72 5.12
C VAL A 330 -12.16 -2.21 5.28
N TYR A 331 -11.07 -1.65 4.78
CA TYR A 331 -10.89 -0.20 4.65
C TYR A 331 -10.78 0.12 3.16
N ALA A 332 -11.40 1.21 2.74
CA ALA A 332 -11.40 1.63 1.35
C ALA A 332 -11.12 3.13 1.21
N GLU A 333 -10.37 3.50 0.18
CA GLU A 333 -10.09 4.89 -0.18
C GLU A 333 -10.06 5.04 -1.71
N LEU A 334 -10.43 6.23 -2.20
CA LEU A 334 -10.28 6.61 -3.60
C LEU A 334 -9.14 7.63 -3.71
N ALA A 335 -8.07 7.27 -4.41
CA ALA A 335 -6.95 8.15 -4.69
C ALA A 335 -7.02 8.66 -6.14
N ARG A 336 -6.81 9.96 -6.33
CA ARG A 336 -6.76 10.58 -7.66
C ARG A 336 -5.35 10.54 -8.23
N VAL A 337 -5.20 10.23 -9.51
CA VAL A 337 -3.92 10.33 -10.24
C VAL A 337 -3.82 11.73 -10.84
N ALA A 338 -3.45 12.71 -10.01
CA ALA A 338 -3.56 14.13 -10.35
C ALA A 338 -2.78 14.54 -11.61
N ASN A 339 -1.62 13.93 -11.88
CA ASN A 339 -0.78 14.27 -13.03
C ASN A 339 -1.29 13.69 -14.37
N VAL A 340 -2.24 12.74 -14.32
CA VAL A 340 -2.95 12.25 -15.52
C VAL A 340 -4.23 13.07 -15.74
N ALA A 341 -4.94 13.32 -14.65
CA ALA A 341 -6.25 13.94 -14.68
C ALA A 341 -6.20 15.47 -14.88
N GLY A 342 -5.28 16.16 -14.19
CA GLY A 342 -5.20 17.63 -14.18
C GLY A 342 -4.98 18.27 -15.56
N PRO A 343 -4.11 17.74 -16.44
CA PRO A 343 -3.94 18.29 -17.80
C PRO A 343 -5.18 18.18 -18.71
N ARG A 344 -6.23 17.49 -18.27
CA ARG A 344 -7.48 17.25 -19.01
C ARG A 344 -8.66 18.08 -18.49
N GLU A 345 -8.47 18.78 -17.36
CA GLU A 345 -9.42 19.75 -16.79
C GLU A 345 -9.29 21.13 -17.45
#